data_AF-A0A519BBT1-F1
#
_entry.id   AF-A0A519BBT1-F1
#
_cell.length_a   1.000
_cell.length_b   1.000
_cell.length_c   1.000
_cell.angle_alpha   90.00
_cell.angle_beta   90.00
_cell.angle_gamma   90.00
#
_symmetry.space_group_name_H-M   'P 1'
#
loop_
_entity.id
_entity.type
_entity.pdbx_description
1 polymer ?
#
loop_
_entity_poly.entity_id
_entity_poly.type
_entity_poly.pdbx_seq_one_letter_code
_entity_poly.pdbx_strand_id
1 'polypeptide(L)' 'MKSNNDKPVEIAQNIYWVGHKLEHDTFQCHAYLIENGKDSILIDPGSKITYFEKRNKISQKNKIKSGSG' A
#
# COMPACT_ATOMS: atom_id res chain seq x y z
N MET A 1 4.89 -10.09 17.32
CA MET A 1 5.73 -10.40 16.14
C MET A 1 5.18 -9.58 14.98
N LYS A 2 5.94 -8.63 14.42
CA LYS A 2 5.45 -7.84 13.28
C LYS A 2 5.38 -8.75 12.06
N SER A 3 4.19 -8.87 11.46
CA SER A 3 4.03 -9.67 10.24
C SER A 3 4.84 -9.03 9.10
N ASN A 4 5.35 -9.84 8.17
CA ASN A 4 6.16 -9.37 7.04
C ASN A 4 5.37 -8.51 6.01
N ASN A 5 4.16 -8.08 6.37
CA ASN A 5 3.21 -7.34 5.55
C ASN A 5 3.22 -5.84 5.83
N ASP A 6 4.21 -5.27 6.52
CA ASP A 6 4.27 -3.81 6.79
C ASP A 6 4.78 -3.00 5.60
N LYS A 7 5.25 -3.68 4.54
CA LYS A 7 5.78 -3.07 3.32
C LYS A 7 4.79 -3.22 2.15
N PRO A 8 4.85 -2.32 1.15
CA PRO A 8 4.22 -2.55 -0.15
C PRO A 8 4.76 -3.82 -0.79
N VAL A 9 3.88 -4.64 -1.36
CA VAL A 9 4.26 -5.86 -2.09
C VAL A 9 4.01 -5.62 -3.57
N GLU A 10 5.04 -5.71 -4.40
CA GLU A 10 4.88 -5.63 -5.85
C GLU A 10 4.26 -6.93 -6.37
N ILE A 11 3.16 -6.81 -7.10
CA ILE A 11 2.41 -7.97 -7.63
C ILE A 11 2.44 -8.02 -9.15
N ALA A 12 2.76 -6.90 -9.78
CA ALA A 12 3.05 -6.75 -11.21
C ALA A 12 3.82 -5.43 -11.40
N GLN A 13 4.38 -5.22 -12.59
CA GLN A 13 5.16 -4.02 -12.89
C GLN A 13 4.38 -2.74 -12.51
N ASN A 14 4.94 -1.95 -11.61
CA ASN A 14 4.35 -0.69 -11.10
C ASN A 14 3.01 -0.84 -10.36
N ILE A 15 2.63 -2.05 -9.97
CA ILE A 15 1.39 -2.35 -9.24
C ILE A 15 1.74 -2.99 -7.91
N TYR A 16 1.26 -2.37 -6.84
CA TYR A 16 1.59 -2.77 -5.48
C TYR A 16 0.35 -3.04 -4.66
N TRP A 17 0.34 -4.15 -3.93
CA TRP A 17 -0.56 -4.33 -2.82
C TRP A 17 -0.08 -3.49 -1.62
N VAL A 18 -0.95 -2.60 -1.15
CA VAL A 18 -0.72 -1.68 -0.03
C VAL A 18 -1.78 -1.84 1.07
N GLY A 19 -2.56 -2.93 1.01
CA GLY A 19 -3.55 -3.28 2.03
C GLY A 19 -2.92 -3.72 3.35
N HIS A 20 -3.76 -3.98 4.34
CA HIS A 20 -3.35 -4.53 5.63
C HIS A 20 -4.31 -5.67 5.99
N LYS A 21 -3.75 -6.82 6.36
CA LYS A 21 -4.55 -7.96 6.80
C LYS A 21 -4.91 -7.79 8.27
N LEU A 22 -6.18 -7.75 8.59
CA LEU A 22 -6.65 -7.78 9.98
C LEU A 22 -6.91 -9.23 10.39
N GLU A 23 -6.20 -9.73 11.40
CA GLU A 23 -6.47 -11.07 11.92
C GLU A 23 -7.92 -11.15 12.41
N HIS A 24 -8.62 -12.24 12.05
CA HIS A 24 -10.03 -12.50 12.37
C HIS A 24 -11.08 -11.63 11.65
N ASP A 25 -10.68 -10.74 10.74
CA ASP A 25 -11.63 -10.05 9.86
C ASP A 25 -12.01 -10.95 8.68
N THR A 26 -13.31 -11.23 8.53
CA THR A 26 -13.83 -12.03 7.40
C THR A 26 -13.93 -11.20 6.11
N PHE A 27 -13.87 -9.87 6.21
CA PHE A 27 -13.98 -8.94 5.10
C PHE A 27 -12.69 -8.12 4.94
N GLN A 28 -11.68 -8.74 4.34
CA GLN A 28 -10.41 -8.07 4.07
C GLN A 28 -10.56 -7.04 2.94
N CYS A 29 -10.04 -5.83 3.15
CA CYS A 29 -9.89 -4.83 2.08
C CYS A 29 -8.56 -5.04 1.35
N HIS A 30 -8.59 -5.00 0.01
CA HIS A 30 -7.42 -5.24 -0.81
C HIS A 30 -7.03 -3.94 -1.53
N ALA A 31 -6.32 -3.08 -0.81
CA ALA A 31 -5.87 -1.82 -1.37
C ALA A 31 -4.69 -2.02 -2.33
N TYR A 32 -4.77 -1.41 -3.51
CA TYR A 32 -3.72 -1.43 -4.52
C TYR A 32 -3.29 -0.02 -4.92
N LEU A 33 -2.00 0.18 -5.11
CA LEU A 33 -1.41 1.39 -5.66
C LEU A 33 -0.87 1.07 -7.06
N ILE A 34 -1.34 1.80 -8.07
CA ILE A 34 -0.79 1.79 -9.42
C ILE A 34 0.03 3.05 -9.61
N GLU A 35 1.34 2.92 -9.83
CA GLU A 35 2.19 4.06 -10.16
C GLU A 35 2.02 4.45 -11.63
N ASN A 36 1.69 5.72 -11.89
CA ASN A 36 1.47 6.25 -13.23
C ASN A 36 2.25 7.56 -13.46
N GLY A 37 3.58 7.44 -13.47
CA GLY A 37 4.47 8.58 -13.64
C GLY A 37 4.40 9.55 -12.46
N LYS A 38 3.88 10.76 -12.72
CA LYS A 38 3.70 11.84 -11.72
C LYS A 38 2.54 11.55 -10.77
N ASP A 39 1.50 10.91 -11.27
CA ASP A 39 0.29 10.61 -10.51
C ASP A 39 0.22 9.12 -10.20
N SER A 40 -0.61 8.74 -9.23
CA SER A 40 -0.81 7.33 -8.87
C SER A 40 -2.25 7.10 -8.48
N ILE A 41 -2.74 5.90 -8.75
CA ILE A 41 -4.14 5.52 -8.52
C ILE A 41 -4.18 4.61 -7.31
N LEU A 42 -5.01 4.96 -6.32
CA LEU A 42 -5.31 4.11 -5.17
C LEU A 42 -6.68 3.45 -5.38
N ILE A 43 -6.69 2.12 -5.47
CA ILE A 43 -7.89 1.31 -5.64
C ILE A 43 -8.23 0.65 -4.32
N ASP A 44 -9.55 0.56 -4.04
CA ASP A 44 -10.11 -0.02 -2.82
C ASP A 44 -9.36 0.44 -1.56
N PRO A 45 -9.41 1.75 -1.24
CA PRO A 45 -8.70 2.28 -0.09
C PRO A 45 -9.25 1.73 1.23
N GLY A 46 -10.29 0.89 1.24
CA GLY A 46 -10.87 0.30 2.43
C GLY A 46 -11.40 1.34 3.43
N SER A 47 -11.52 0.91 4.69
CA SER A 47 -12.05 1.73 5.78
C SER A 47 -10.98 2.56 6.50
N LYS A 48 -11.42 3.49 7.35
CA LYS A 48 -10.53 4.31 8.21
C LYS A 48 -9.67 3.48 9.17
N ILE A 49 -10.11 2.26 9.53
CA ILE A 49 -9.40 1.37 10.46
C ILE A 49 -7.99 1.05 9.95
N THR A 50 -7.83 0.87 8.63
CA THR A 50 -6.55 0.54 8.01
C THR A 50 -5.85 1.75 7.39
N TYR A 51 -6.25 2.98 7.76
CA TYR A 51 -5.74 4.20 7.13
C TYR A 51 -4.24 4.41 7.37
N PHE A 52 -3.78 4.30 8.61
CA PHE A 52 -2.39 4.61 8.96
C PHE A 52 -1.39 3.63 8.33
N GLU A 53 -1.67 2.32 8.40
CA GLU A 53 -0.81 1.30 7.79
C GLU A 53 -0.70 1.49 6.28
N LYS A 54 -1.83 1.75 5.62
CA LYS A 54 -1.87 2.04 4.18
C LYS A 54 -1.08 3.30 3.82
N ARG A 55 -1.25 4.38 4.59
CA ARG A 55 -0.50 5.63 4.38
C ARG A 55 1.00 5.43 4.54
N ASN A 56 1.43 4.64 5.53
CA ASN A 56 2.83 4.32 5.75
C ASN A 56 3.44 3.59 4.55
N LYS A 57 2.73 2.59 4.01
CA LYS A 57 3.14 1.85 2.81
C LYS A 57 3.26 2.76 1.57
N ILE A 58 2.27 3.60 1.33
CA ILE A 58 2.29 4.56 0.21
C ILE A 58 3.48 5.54 0.37
N SER A 59 3.70 6.05 1.59
CA SER A 59 4.82 6.97 1.87
C SER A 59 6.18 6.33 1.61
N GLN A 60 6.36 5.05 1.96
CA GLN A 60 7.60 4.31 1.68
C GLN A 60 7.90 4.24 0.17
N LYS A 61 6.88 4.08 -0.69
CA LYS A 61 7.07 4.11 -2.15
C LYS A 61 7.45 5.51 -2.65
N ASN A 62 6.79 6.54 -2.15
CA ASN A 62 7.06 7.91 -2.59
C ASN A 62 8.46 8.41 -2.19
N LYS A 63 9.00 7.96 -1.04
CA LYS A 63 10.34 8.33 -0.58
C LYS A 63 11.47 7.78 -1.45
N ILE A 64 11.24 6.69 -2.20
CA ILE A 64 12.25 6.12 -3.09
C ILE A 64 12.49 7.03 -4.31
N LYS A 65 11.52 7.87 -4.70
CA LYS A 65 11.64 8.77 -5.86
C LYS A 65 12.34 10.10 -5.57
N SER A 66 12.51 10.50 -4.31
CA SER A 66 13.11 11.79 -3.94
C SER A 66 14.64 11.79 -3.79
N GLY A 67 15.32 10.69 -4.12
CA GLY A 67 16.77 10.53 -4.01
C GLY A 67 17.53 10.40 -5.34
N SER A 68 16.90 10.76 -6.46
CA SER A 68 17.46 10.63 -7.81
C SER A 68 17.39 11.94 -8.59
N GLY A 69 17.82 13.03 -7.96
CA GLY A 69 18.02 14.35 -8.57
C GLY A 69 19.47 14.75 -8.47
#